data_AF-A0A835QRN7-F1
#
_entry.id   AF-A0A835QRN7-F1
#
_cell.length_a   1.000
_cell.length_b   1.000
_cell.length_c   1.000
_cell.angle_alpha   90.00
_cell.angle_beta   90.00
_cell.angle_gamma   90.00
#
_symmetry.space_group_name_H-M   'P 1'
#
loop_
_entity.id
_entity.type
_entity.pdbx_description
1 polymer ?
#
loop_
_entity_poly.entity_id
_entity_poly.type
_entity_poly.pdbx_seq_one_letter_code
_entity_poly.pdbx_strand_id
1 'polypeptide(L)'
;MNAKVAFEISERLPHLALRMKEHCARAMSYARRMRHLGLPVVYPGLEDHPHHDLLRSMVNPGYGFGGMLCVDMETEERANLLLRHLQNTAQFGLIAVSLGYYETLMSCSASSTSSELDEEDKQRAGISPGLVRLSVGYNGSLEQRWAQFEKAIAAFRREAAVPALPSLTCVAE
;
A
#
# COMPACT_ATOMS: atom_id res chain seq x y z
N MET A 1 -25.52 17.59 12.05
CA MET A 1 -25.26 16.39 11.21
C MET A 1 -25.83 16.65 9.83
N ASN A 2 -25.05 16.50 8.75
CA ASN A 2 -25.50 16.79 7.39
C ASN A 2 -26.34 15.63 6.85
N ALA A 3 -27.63 15.87 6.58
CA ALA A 3 -28.58 14.82 6.17
C ALA A 3 -28.19 14.15 4.83
N LYS A 4 -27.59 14.90 3.89
CA LYS A 4 -27.12 14.36 2.61
C LYS A 4 -26.01 13.34 2.82
N VAL A 5 -25.04 13.67 3.66
CA VAL A 5 -23.91 12.77 3.99
C VAL A 5 -24.42 11.51 4.68
N ALA A 6 -25.39 11.64 5.60
CA ALA A 6 -25.98 10.49 6.27
C ALA A 6 -26.68 9.55 5.28
N PHE A 7 -27.45 10.10 4.33
CA PHE A 7 -28.09 9.34 3.27
C PHE A 7 -27.06 8.59 2.39
N GLU A 8 -26.02 9.27 1.93
CA GLU A 8 -24.96 8.66 1.11
C GLU A 8 -24.23 7.51 1.81
N ILE A 9 -24.04 7.60 3.13
CA ILE A 9 -23.45 6.51 3.93
C ILE A 9 -24.45 5.35 4.06
N SER A 10 -25.73 5.64 4.32
CA SER A 10 -26.78 4.64 4.46
C SER A 10 -26.93 3.77 3.21
N GLU A 11 -26.81 4.37 2.01
CA GLU A 11 -26.85 3.63 0.75
C GLU A 11 -25.66 2.67 0.59
N ARG A 12 -24.51 2.98 1.20
CA ARG A 12 -23.26 2.22 1.04
C ARG A 12 -23.03 1.11 2.05
N LEU A 13 -23.74 1.17 3.17
CA LEU A 13 -23.60 0.25 4.29
C LEU A 13 -24.10 -1.18 3.97
N PRO A 14 -25.25 -1.38 3.30
CA PRO A 14 -25.78 -2.72 2.99
C PRO A 14 -24.82 -3.59 2.18
N HIS A 15 -24.01 -2.99 1.30
CA HIS A 15 -23.06 -3.69 0.45
C HIS A 15 -21.61 -3.60 0.96
N LEU A 16 -21.39 -3.15 2.20
CA LEU A 16 -20.06 -3.12 2.83
C LEU A 16 -19.43 -4.50 2.88
N ALA A 17 -20.23 -5.52 3.23
CA ALA A 17 -19.76 -6.90 3.33
C ALA A 17 -19.11 -7.41 2.03
N LEU A 18 -19.76 -7.16 0.89
CA LEU A 18 -19.26 -7.56 -0.42
C LEU A 18 -17.93 -6.89 -0.75
N ARG A 19 -17.82 -5.59 -0.49
CA ARG A 19 -16.59 -4.81 -0.71
C ARG A 19 -15.45 -5.30 0.18
N MET A 20 -15.72 -5.49 1.48
CA MET A 20 -14.69 -5.94 2.43
C MET A 20 -14.16 -7.33 2.09
N LYS A 21 -15.03 -8.26 1.68
CA LYS A 21 -14.59 -9.60 1.26
C LYS A 21 -13.61 -9.52 0.09
N GLU A 22 -13.91 -8.70 -0.92
CA GLU A 22 -13.04 -8.54 -2.08
C GLU A 22 -11.72 -7.81 -1.74
N HIS A 23 -11.78 -6.75 -0.93
CA HIS A 23 -10.60 -6.05 -0.44
C HIS A 23 -9.61 -7.01 0.24
N CYS A 24 -10.11 -7.82 1.17
CA CYS A 24 -9.28 -8.76 1.92
C CYS A 24 -8.72 -9.88 1.05
N ALA A 25 -9.53 -10.44 0.14
CA ALA A 25 -9.09 -11.50 -0.77
C ALA A 25 -7.97 -11.00 -1.70
N ARG A 26 -8.11 -9.78 -2.22
CA ARG A 26 -7.07 -9.14 -3.05
C ARG A 26 -5.83 -8.80 -2.25
N ALA A 27 -5.96 -8.24 -1.05
CA ALA A 27 -4.83 -7.93 -0.19
C ALA A 27 -3.99 -9.17 0.14
N MET A 28 -4.63 -10.30 0.48
CA MET A 28 -3.94 -11.58 0.67
C MET A 28 -3.23 -12.04 -0.61
N SER A 29 -3.90 -11.94 -1.76
CA SER A 29 -3.33 -12.34 -3.04
C SER A 29 -2.11 -11.49 -3.40
N TYR A 30 -2.21 -10.17 -3.26
CA TYR A 30 -1.10 -9.25 -3.48
C TYR A 30 0.04 -9.49 -2.51
N ALA A 31 -0.22 -9.63 -1.20
CA ALA A 31 0.81 -9.86 -0.21
C ALA A 31 1.64 -11.11 -0.54
N ARG A 32 0.99 -12.23 -0.90
CA ARG A 32 1.67 -13.47 -1.31
C ARG A 32 2.49 -13.29 -2.58
N ARG A 33 1.92 -12.66 -3.62
CA ARG A 33 2.63 -12.48 -4.90
C ARG A 33 3.77 -11.47 -4.79
N MET A 34 3.60 -10.38 -4.06
CA MET A 34 4.66 -9.40 -3.76
C MET A 34 5.82 -10.06 -3.01
N ARG A 35 5.54 -10.95 -2.05
CA ARG A 35 6.57 -11.75 -1.38
C ARG A 35 7.31 -12.67 -2.33
N HIS A 36 6.61 -13.32 -3.26
CA HIS A 36 7.25 -14.14 -4.28
C HIS A 36 8.19 -13.33 -5.19
N LEU A 37 7.88 -12.05 -5.41
CA LEU A 37 8.77 -11.11 -6.10
C LEU A 37 9.94 -10.65 -5.21
N GLY A 38 10.01 -11.02 -3.93
CA GLY A 38 11.08 -10.61 -3.02
C GLY A 38 10.90 -9.21 -2.42
N LEU A 39 9.67 -8.68 -2.40
CA LEU A 39 9.39 -7.41 -1.71
C LEU A 39 9.17 -7.66 -0.21
N PRO A 40 9.66 -6.76 0.67
CA PRO A 40 9.42 -6.82 2.10
C PRO A 40 7.99 -6.36 2.42
N VAL A 41 7.08 -7.32 2.51
CA VAL A 41 5.65 -7.08 2.75
C VAL A 41 5.32 -7.26 4.22
N VAL A 42 4.62 -6.29 4.80
CA VAL A 42 4.00 -6.39 6.12
C VAL A 42 2.49 -6.51 5.93
N TYR A 43 1.93 -7.68 6.25
CA TYR A 43 0.50 -7.93 6.17
C TYR A 43 0.08 -8.92 7.27
N PRO A 44 -0.90 -8.57 8.14
CA PRO A 44 -1.34 -9.43 9.24
C PRO A 44 -1.89 -10.81 8.83
N GLY A 45 -2.31 -10.96 7.57
CA GLY A 45 -2.76 -12.25 7.04
C GLY A 45 -1.63 -13.22 6.66
N LEU A 46 -0.37 -12.79 6.64
CA LEU A 46 0.77 -13.67 6.40
C LEU A 46 1.13 -14.42 7.68
N GLU A 47 1.50 -15.70 7.56
CA GLU A 47 1.78 -16.60 8.69
C GLU A 47 2.98 -16.18 9.54
N ASP A 48 3.94 -15.48 8.95
CA ASP A 48 5.13 -14.94 9.62
C ASP A 48 4.90 -13.60 10.31
N HIS A 49 3.69 -13.04 10.22
CA HIS A 49 3.37 -11.81 10.94
C HIS A 49 3.24 -12.09 12.45
N PRO A 50 3.87 -11.32 13.35
CA PRO A 50 3.88 -11.60 14.80
C PRO A 50 2.49 -11.73 15.44
N HIS A 51 1.51 -11.03 14.87
CA HIS A 51 0.13 -11.02 15.33
C HIS A 51 -0.83 -11.85 14.46
N HIS A 52 -0.31 -12.70 13.56
CA HIS A 52 -1.13 -13.53 12.68
C HIS A 52 -2.12 -14.40 13.45
N ASP A 53 -1.63 -15.18 14.41
CA ASP A 53 -2.45 -16.12 15.18
C ASP A 53 -3.48 -15.41 16.06
N LEU A 54 -3.09 -14.29 16.68
CA LEU A 54 -4.00 -13.45 17.45
C LEU A 54 -5.13 -12.93 16.56
N LEU A 55 -4.79 -12.34 15.41
CA LEU A 55 -5.78 -11.84 14.48
C LEU A 55 -6.67 -12.97 13.95
N ARG A 56 -6.08 -14.12 13.62
CA ARG A 56 -6.80 -15.33 13.18
C ARG A 56 -7.86 -15.79 14.19
N SER A 57 -7.62 -15.66 15.49
CA SER A 57 -8.60 -16.00 16.54
C SER A 57 -9.77 -15.02 16.64
N MET A 58 -9.63 -13.79 16.13
CA MET A 58 -10.63 -12.72 16.26
C MET A 58 -11.38 -12.42 14.96
N VAL A 59 -10.79 -12.71 13.79
CA VAL A 59 -11.39 -12.39 12.50
C VAL A 59 -12.54 -13.31 12.15
N ASN A 60 -13.48 -12.79 11.36
CA ASN A 60 -14.47 -13.60 10.70
C ASN A 60 -13.83 -14.32 9.48
N PRO A 61 -13.84 -15.66 9.42
CA PRO A 61 -13.23 -16.42 8.33
C PRO A 61 -13.78 -16.09 6.94
N GLY A 62 -15.03 -15.62 6.84
CA GLY A 62 -15.66 -15.22 5.60
C GLY A 62 -15.12 -13.91 4.99
N TYR A 63 -14.39 -13.11 5.77
CA TYR A 63 -13.86 -11.81 5.34
C TYR A 63 -12.33 -11.77 5.28
N GLY A 64 -11.58 -12.57 6.05
CA GLY A 64 -10.12 -12.55 6.03
C GLY A 64 -9.48 -11.46 6.89
N PHE A 65 -8.31 -10.95 6.49
CA PHE A 65 -7.40 -10.19 7.37
C PHE A 65 -7.30 -8.68 7.07
N GLY A 66 -8.25 -8.12 6.33
CA GLY A 66 -8.30 -6.69 5.99
C GLY A 66 -7.73 -6.36 4.61
N GLY A 67 -8.10 -5.18 4.08
CA GLY A 67 -7.65 -4.67 2.77
C GLY A 67 -6.37 -3.84 2.80
N MET A 68 -5.67 -3.81 3.93
CA MET A 68 -4.52 -2.95 4.16
C MET A 68 -3.25 -3.79 4.24
N LEU A 69 -2.22 -3.41 3.49
CA LEU A 69 -0.88 -4.00 3.59
C LEU A 69 0.17 -2.92 3.42
N CYS A 70 1.38 -3.18 3.88
CA CYS A 70 2.52 -2.28 3.71
C CYS A 70 3.67 -2.97 2.97
N VAL A 71 4.48 -2.17 2.28
CA VAL A 71 5.75 -2.58 1.67
C VAL A 71 6.83 -1.63 2.18
N ASP A 72 7.88 -2.17 2.78
CA ASP A 72 8.97 -1.37 3.32
C ASP A 72 10.05 -1.11 2.27
N MET A 73 10.16 0.13 1.78
CA MET A 73 11.17 0.47 0.79
C MET A 73 12.47 1.00 1.40
N GLU A 74 12.61 0.91 2.73
CA GLU A 74 13.71 1.39 3.58
C GLU A 74 13.84 2.91 3.60
N THR A 75 13.96 3.53 2.43
CA THR A 75 14.12 4.98 2.27
C THR A 75 12.93 5.64 1.60
N GLU A 76 12.72 6.91 1.91
CA GLU A 76 11.64 7.72 1.31
C GLU A 76 11.82 7.86 -0.21
N GLU A 77 13.05 7.97 -0.70
CA GLU A 77 13.35 8.11 -2.13
C GLU A 77 12.90 6.86 -2.89
N ARG A 78 13.19 5.67 -2.34
CA ARG A 78 12.79 4.39 -2.94
C ARG A 78 11.27 4.21 -2.89
N ALA A 79 10.64 4.62 -1.78
CA ALA A 79 9.18 4.62 -1.64
C ALA A 79 8.52 5.53 -2.69
N ASN A 80 9.00 6.76 -2.81
CA ASN A 80 8.48 7.74 -3.76
C ASN A 80 8.72 7.33 -5.22
N LEU A 81 9.85 6.69 -5.52
CA LEU A 81 10.12 6.12 -6.84
C LEU A 81 9.13 5.00 -7.19
N LEU A 82 8.90 4.07 -6.25
CA LEU A 82 7.90 3.01 -6.43
C LEU A 82 6.50 3.59 -6.65
N LEU A 83 6.07 4.53 -5.81
CA LEU A 83 4.77 5.21 -5.91
C LEU A 83 4.60 5.90 -7.27
N ARG A 84 5.64 6.58 -7.76
CA ARG A 84 5.63 7.23 -9.08
C ARG A 84 5.36 6.22 -10.20
N HIS A 85 6.02 5.06 -10.20
CA HIS A 85 5.77 4.04 -11.23
C HIS A 85 4.39 3.40 -11.10
N LEU A 86 3.96 3.10 -9.88
CA LEU A 86 2.64 2.54 -9.62
C LEU A 86 1.53 3.46 -10.16
N GLN A 87 1.64 4.78 -9.96
CA GLN A 87 0.62 5.73 -10.43
C GLN A 87 0.81 6.07 -11.92
N ASN A 88 1.98 6.58 -12.29
CA ASN A 88 2.17 7.28 -13.56
C ASN A 88 2.58 6.34 -14.71
N THR A 89 3.16 5.18 -14.42
CA THR A 89 3.59 4.21 -15.46
C THR A 89 2.56 3.09 -15.67
N ALA A 90 1.96 2.63 -14.58
CA ALA A 90 1.10 1.45 -14.59
C ALA A 90 -0.38 1.71 -14.25
N GLN A 91 -0.72 2.88 -13.69
CA GLN A 91 -2.09 3.21 -13.26
C GLN A 91 -2.65 2.18 -12.27
N PHE A 92 -1.79 1.61 -11.43
CA PHE A 92 -2.12 0.59 -10.43
C PHE A 92 -2.88 1.16 -9.22
N GLY A 93 -2.70 2.44 -8.92
CA GLY A 93 -3.34 3.09 -7.79
C GLY A 93 -3.08 4.58 -7.76
N LEU A 94 -3.74 5.26 -6.83
CA LEU A 94 -3.64 6.70 -6.62
C LEU A 94 -2.83 6.99 -5.36
N ILE A 95 -1.94 7.97 -5.45
CA ILE A 95 -1.22 8.49 -4.29
C ILE A 95 -2.19 9.37 -3.49
N ALA A 96 -2.71 8.83 -2.38
CA ALA A 96 -3.67 9.51 -1.52
C ALA A 96 -3.64 8.97 -0.09
N VAL A 97 -3.88 9.85 0.89
CA VAL A 97 -3.85 9.51 2.32
C VAL A 97 -5.11 8.80 2.84
N SER A 98 -6.16 8.73 2.03
CA SER A 98 -7.43 8.07 2.39
C SER A 98 -7.34 6.53 2.31
N LEU A 99 -8.42 5.83 2.66
CA LEU A 99 -8.52 4.37 2.70
C LEU A 99 -9.93 3.86 2.37
N GLY A 100 -10.05 2.57 2.03
CA GLY A 100 -11.33 1.90 1.81
C GLY A 100 -12.08 2.33 0.54
N TYR A 101 -11.36 2.91 -0.42
CA TYR A 101 -11.91 3.30 -1.72
C TYR A 101 -11.89 2.14 -2.73
N TYR A 102 -12.68 2.23 -3.79
CA TYR A 102 -12.75 1.16 -4.79
C TYR A 102 -11.44 1.05 -5.61
N GLU A 103 -10.68 2.14 -5.76
CA GLU A 103 -9.33 2.10 -6.31
C GLU A 103 -8.30 1.85 -5.21
N THR A 104 -7.17 1.25 -5.59
CA THR A 104 -6.03 1.13 -4.67
C THR A 104 -5.49 2.52 -4.35
N LEU A 105 -5.46 2.86 -3.07
CA LEU A 105 -4.84 4.09 -2.57
C LEU A 105 -3.50 3.74 -1.94
N MET A 106 -2.49 4.57 -2.16
CA MET A 106 -1.13 4.33 -1.70
C MET A 106 -0.48 5.61 -1.18
N SER A 107 0.38 5.48 -0.17
CA SER A 107 1.06 6.62 0.45
C SER A 107 2.35 6.20 1.14
N CYS A 108 3.35 7.07 1.15
CA CYS A 108 4.52 6.92 2.03
C CYS A 108 4.14 7.37 3.44
N SER A 109 4.04 6.44 4.39
CA SER A 109 3.38 6.67 5.69
C SER A 109 4.21 7.56 6.62
N ALA A 110 5.54 7.50 6.52
CA ALA A 110 6.44 8.29 7.33
C ALA A 110 6.36 9.79 6.99
N SER A 111 6.31 10.14 5.70
CA SER A 111 6.25 11.53 5.25
C SER A 111 4.84 12.09 5.06
N SER A 112 3.80 11.25 5.16
CA SER A 112 2.39 11.71 5.07
C SER A 112 1.66 11.58 6.41
N THR A 113 1.04 10.43 6.68
CA THR A 113 0.09 10.24 7.79
C THR A 113 0.72 10.27 9.17
N SER A 114 2.04 10.08 9.26
CA SER A 114 2.79 10.04 10.53
C SER A 114 3.82 11.16 10.61
N SER A 115 3.67 12.19 9.78
CA SER A 115 4.60 13.33 9.70
C SER A 115 4.68 14.14 11.01
N GLU A 116 3.65 14.06 11.85
CA GLU A 116 3.59 14.71 13.17
C GLU A 116 4.38 13.97 14.25
N LEU A 117 4.80 12.72 14.02
CA LEU A 117 5.63 11.97 14.94
C LEU A 117 7.11 12.33 14.74
N ASP A 118 7.86 12.39 15.83
CA ASP A 118 9.31 12.45 15.77
C ASP A 118 9.89 11.11 15.27
N GLU A 119 11.18 11.11 14.94
CA GLU A 119 11.83 9.92 14.39
C GLU A 119 11.95 8.78 15.41
N GLU A 120 12.01 9.10 16.71
CA GLU A 120 12.10 8.09 17.76
C GLU A 120 10.77 7.34 17.93
N ASP A 121 9.66 8.05 17.94
CA ASP A 121 8.31 7.48 18.00
C ASP A 121 7.96 6.71 16.71
N LYS A 122 8.38 7.20 15.54
CA LYS A 122 8.26 6.44 14.27
C LYS A 122 8.99 5.11 14.35
N GLN A 123 10.23 5.10 14.81
CA GLN A 123 11.01 3.87 14.96
C GLN A 123 10.37 2.91 15.97
N ARG A 124 9.91 3.42 17.12
CA ARG A 124 9.19 2.63 18.12
C ARG A 124 7.89 2.04 17.59
N ALA A 125 7.20 2.75 16.70
CA ALA A 125 5.99 2.29 16.04
C ALA A 125 6.27 1.35 14.85
N GLY A 126 7.53 1.11 14.48
CA GLY A 126 7.91 0.30 13.32
C GLY A 126 7.61 0.98 11.98
N ILE A 127 7.60 2.31 11.95
CA ILE A 127 7.35 3.12 10.74
C ILE A 127 8.70 3.51 10.15
N SER A 128 9.17 2.76 9.15
CA SER A 128 10.36 3.13 8.41
C SER A 128 10.11 4.37 7.53
N PRO A 129 11.15 5.17 7.20
CA PRO A 129 11.04 6.29 6.26
C PRO A 129 10.45 5.88 4.90
N GLY A 130 10.73 4.65 4.46
CA GLY A 130 10.24 4.08 3.20
C GLY A 130 8.94 3.28 3.30
N LEU A 131 8.17 3.36 4.40
CA LEU A 131 7.00 2.51 4.59
C LEU A 131 5.83 2.92 3.67
N VAL A 132 5.65 2.18 2.57
CA VAL A 132 4.54 2.38 1.63
C VAL A 132 3.32 1.61 2.12
N ARG A 133 2.25 2.33 2.45
CA ARG A 133 0.95 1.75 2.80
C ARG A 133 0.09 1.63 1.56
N LEU A 134 -0.56 0.48 1.39
CA LEU A 134 -1.52 0.21 0.32
C LEU A 134 -2.90 -0.12 0.92
N SER A 135 -3.89 0.71 0.62
CA SER A 135 -5.32 0.39 0.76
C SER A 135 -5.77 -0.25 -0.53
N VAL A 136 -5.75 -1.58 -0.60
CA VAL A 136 -6.04 -2.36 -1.81
C VAL A 136 -7.47 -2.11 -2.26
N GLY A 137 -7.69 -1.68 -3.50
CA GLY A 137 -9.03 -1.49 -4.08
C GLY A 137 -9.60 -2.76 -4.71
N TYR A 138 -10.84 -2.67 -5.20
CA TYR A 138 -11.54 -3.75 -5.90
C TYR A 138 -11.96 -3.42 -7.34
N ASN A 139 -11.44 -2.35 -7.95
CA ASN A 139 -11.68 -2.04 -9.37
C ASN A 139 -11.01 -3.04 -10.33
N GLY A 140 -11.63 -3.27 -11.49
CA GLY A 140 -11.14 -4.22 -12.50
C GLY A 140 -11.04 -5.66 -11.97
N SER A 141 -10.43 -6.55 -12.76
CA SER A 141 -10.11 -7.91 -12.29
C SER A 141 -8.81 -7.93 -11.49
N LEU A 142 -8.66 -8.92 -10.60
CA LEU A 142 -7.42 -9.15 -9.85
C LEU A 142 -6.20 -9.22 -10.78
N GLU A 143 -6.31 -9.98 -11.87
CA GLU A 143 -5.19 -10.18 -12.81
C GLU A 143 -4.84 -8.91 -13.59
N GLN A 144 -5.83 -8.09 -13.97
CA GLN A 144 -5.55 -6.81 -14.63
C GLN A 144 -4.75 -5.88 -13.72
N ARG A 145 -5.19 -5.75 -12.47
CA ARG A 145 -4.51 -4.91 -11.47
C ARG A 145 -3.14 -5.49 -11.10
N TRP A 146 -3.02 -6.81 -11.01
CA TRP A 146 -1.74 -7.47 -10.78
C TRP A 146 -0.74 -7.24 -11.93
N ALA A 147 -1.18 -7.36 -13.18
CA ALA A 147 -0.32 -7.08 -14.34
C ALA A 147 0.19 -5.63 -14.36
N GLN A 148 -0.64 -4.67 -13.93
CA GLN A 148 -0.21 -3.29 -13.73
C GLN A 148 0.86 -3.18 -12.64
N PHE A 149 0.68 -3.87 -11.51
CA PHE A 149 1.68 -3.92 -10.45
C PHE A 149 3.03 -4.47 -10.96
N GLU A 150 3.01 -5.60 -11.67
CA GLU A 150 4.22 -6.20 -12.25
C GLU A 150 4.92 -5.26 -13.24
N LYS A 151 4.16 -4.57 -14.09
CA LYS A 151 4.70 -3.55 -15.00
C LYS A 151 5.42 -2.44 -14.22
N ALA A 152 4.84 -1.97 -13.11
CA ALA A 152 5.44 -0.95 -12.26
C ALA A 152 6.73 -1.46 -11.60
N ILE A 153 6.73 -2.68 -11.06
CA ILE A 153 7.93 -3.29 -10.44
C ILE A 153 9.05 -3.48 -11.45
N ALA A 154 8.74 -3.91 -12.68
CA ALA A 154 9.72 -4.03 -13.75
C ALA A 154 10.33 -2.66 -14.13
N ALA A 155 9.51 -1.60 -14.18
CA ALA A 155 10.01 -0.24 -14.41
C ALA A 155 10.88 0.26 -13.24
N PHE A 156 10.39 0.10 -12.01
CA PHE A 156 11.11 0.45 -10.78
C PHE A 156 12.48 -0.22 -10.70
N ARG A 157 12.56 -1.52 -10.97
CA ARG A 157 13.83 -2.27 -10.93
C ARG A 157 14.82 -1.80 -11.98
N ARG A 158 14.35 -1.42 -13.17
CA ARG A 158 15.22 -0.88 -14.22
C ARG A 158 15.81 0.46 -13.81
N GLU A 159 15.01 1.36 -13.23
CA GLU A 159 15.48 2.68 -12.81
C GLU A 159 16.35 2.61 -11.55
N ALA A 160 15.98 1.78 -10.56
CA ALA A 160 16.76 1.57 -9.35
C ALA A 160 18.13 0.89 -9.59
N ALA A 161 18.30 0.21 -10.74
CA ALA A 161 19.57 -0.40 -11.14
C ALA A 161 20.51 0.60 -11.85
N VAL A 162 20.04 1.80 -12.21
CA VAL A 162 20.89 2.84 -12.80
C VAL A 162 21.59 3.59 -11.65
N PRO A 163 22.93 3.59 -11.59
CA PRO A 163 23.65 4.36 -10.56
C PRO A 163 23.33 5.84 -10.75
N ALA A 164 23.09 6.54 -9.63
CA ALA A 164 22.89 7.98 -9.63
C ALA A 164 24.06 8.67 -10.35
N LEU A 165 23.77 9.39 -11.44
CA LEU A 165 24.75 10.25 -12.08
C LEU A 165 25.29 11.22 -11.02
N PRO A 166 26.63 11.38 -10.88
CA PRO A 166 27.17 12.34 -9.94
C PRO A 166 26.60 13.71 -10.28
N SER A 167 26.01 14.36 -9.29
CA SER A 167 25.54 15.73 -9.40
C SER A 167 26.67 16.57 -9.97
N LEU A 168 26.45 17.19 -11.14
CA LEU A 168 27.31 18.24 -11.66
C LEU A 168 27.31 19.38 -10.65
N THR A 169 28.21 19.31 -9.67
CA THR A 169 28.71 20.50 -8.99
C THR A 169 29.40 21.32 -10.06
N CYS A 170 28.64 22.24 -10.64
CA CYS A 170 29.14 23.34 -11.42
C CYS A 170 30.07 24.13 -10.47
N VAL A 171 31.37 23.86 -10.55
CA VAL A 171 32.39 24.70 -9.93
C VAL A 171 32.38 25.99 -10.73
N ALA A 172 31.70 27.01 -10.19
CA ALA A 172 31.85 28.37 -10.64
C ALA A 172 33.07 28.95 -9.90
N GLU A 173 34.21 28.94 -10.57
CA GLU A 173 35.32 29.90 -10.35
C GLU A 173 35.35 30.89 -11.52
#